data_AF-A0A2P7EGP8-F1
#
_entry.id   AF-A0A2P7EGP8-F1
#
_cell.length_a   1.000
_cell.length_b   1.000
_cell.length_c   1.000
_cell.angle_alpha   90.00
_cell.angle_beta   90.00
_cell.angle_gamma   90.00
#
_symmetry.space_group_name_H-M   'P 1'
#
loop_
_entity.id
_entity.type
_entity.pdbx_description
1 polymer ?
#
loop_
_entity_poly.entity_id
_entity_poly.type
_entity_poly.pdbx_seq_one_letter_code
_entity_poly.pdbx_strand_id
1 'polypeptide(L)'
;MVAISPMGYTNEEVVASDALISIDDVQRALNRSRASVYRYTNTDPRNLNPPFNARKLNPEYRSDQKEALLFHPNEVARFARDVLRIKEVTVEVLNSPYSATQQLLSTILEELRDIRVLLAESSSNSTTDLNSRRDLKRNVA
;
A
#
# COMPACT_ATOMS: atom_id res chain seq x y z
N MET A 1 -24.46 -17.37 38.78
CA MET A 1 -23.91 -17.74 37.47
C MET A 1 -24.50 -16.80 36.44
N VAL A 2 -23.75 -15.77 36.04
CA VAL A 2 -24.17 -14.83 34.99
C VAL A 2 -23.64 -15.39 33.68
N ALA A 3 -24.55 -15.76 32.77
CA ALA A 3 -24.21 -16.17 31.43
C ALA A 3 -23.73 -14.93 30.65
N ILE A 4 -22.44 -14.89 30.37
CA ILE A 4 -21.83 -13.89 29.48
C ILE A 4 -22.07 -14.39 28.06
N SER A 5 -23.04 -13.79 27.38
CA SER A 5 -23.22 -13.99 25.93
C SER A 5 -21.97 -13.50 25.19
N PRO A 6 -21.46 -14.22 24.19
CA PRO A 6 -20.39 -13.71 23.35
C PRO A 6 -20.94 -12.57 22.49
N MET A 7 -20.49 -11.35 22.79
CA MET A 7 -20.58 -10.22 21.88
C MET A 7 -19.94 -10.66 20.55
N GLY A 8 -20.78 -10.92 19.56
CA GLY A 8 -20.35 -11.03 18.18
C GLY A 8 -19.79 -9.67 17.78
N TYR A 9 -18.47 -9.58 17.69
CA TYR A 9 -17.83 -8.54 16.91
C TYR A 9 -18.24 -8.79 15.46
N THR A 10 -19.33 -8.16 15.02
CA THR A 10 -19.64 -8.02 13.61
C THR A 10 -18.54 -7.14 13.03
N ASN A 11 -17.50 -7.79 12.50
CA ASN A 11 -16.53 -7.18 11.58
C ASN A 11 -17.24 -6.82 10.26
N GLU A 12 -18.22 -5.92 10.32
CA GLU A 12 -18.91 -5.32 9.17
C GLU A 12 -18.35 -3.94 8.82
N GLU A 13 -17.18 -3.56 9.34
CA GLU A 13 -16.31 -2.59 8.63
C GLU A 13 -15.47 -3.36 7.62
N VAL A 14 -16.16 -3.95 6.64
CA VAL A 14 -15.53 -4.48 5.44
C VAL A 14 -15.04 -3.28 4.64
N VAL A 15 -13.82 -2.84 4.92
CA VAL A 15 -12.85 -2.20 4.02
C VAL A 15 -13.48 -1.66 2.72
N ALA A 16 -14.29 -0.60 2.80
CA ALA A 16 -14.87 0.03 1.60
C ALA A 16 -13.78 0.61 0.67
N SER A 17 -12.52 0.67 1.13
CA SER A 17 -11.36 1.09 0.36
C SER A 17 -10.86 0.07 -0.67
N ASP A 18 -11.34 -1.17 -0.65
CA ASP A 18 -10.91 -2.22 -1.59
C ASP A 18 -11.89 -2.44 -2.76
N ALA A 19 -13.06 -1.80 -2.72
CA ALA A 19 -14.00 -1.82 -3.84
C ALA A 19 -13.49 -0.89 -4.95
N LEU A 20 -12.93 -1.49 -6.01
CA LEU A 20 -12.57 -0.78 -7.23
C LEU A 20 -13.80 -0.11 -7.83
N ILE A 21 -13.64 1.13 -8.29
CA ILE A 21 -14.72 1.91 -8.89
C ILE A 21 -14.54 2.03 -10.40
N SER A 22 -15.67 2.04 -11.10
CA SER A 22 -15.71 2.17 -12.54
C SER A 22 -15.50 3.63 -12.97
N ILE A 23 -15.20 3.83 -14.25
CA ILE A 23 -15.12 5.18 -14.83
C ILE A 23 -16.42 5.99 -14.69
N ASP A 24 -17.59 5.35 -14.61
CA ASP A 24 -18.87 6.04 -14.44
C ASP A 24 -19.02 6.59 -13.01
N ASP A 25 -18.49 5.89 -12.03
CA ASP A 25 -18.40 6.36 -10.64
C ASP A 25 -17.41 7.51 -10.51
N VAL A 26 -16.26 7.41 -11.19
CA VAL A 26 -15.27 8.50 -11.25
C VAL A 26 -15.85 9.76 -11.88
N GLN A 27 -16.65 9.62 -12.94
CA GLN A 27 -17.35 10.73 -13.59
C GLN A 27 -18.19 11.52 -12.58
N ARG A 28 -18.98 10.81 -11.77
CA ARG A 28 -19.84 11.36 -10.73
C ARG A 28 -19.00 11.99 -9.60
N ALA A 29 -18.00 11.26 -9.10
CA ALA A 29 -17.15 11.70 -8.00
C ALA A 29 -16.35 12.98 -8.32
N LEU A 30 -15.85 13.12 -9.55
CA LEU A 30 -15.08 14.29 -9.97
C LEU A 30 -15.95 15.43 -10.51
N ASN A 31 -17.26 15.20 -10.71
CA ASN A 31 -18.17 16.12 -11.40
C ASN A 31 -17.58 16.62 -12.74
N ARG A 32 -17.11 15.69 -13.57
CA ARG A 32 -16.48 15.95 -14.87
C ARG A 32 -16.99 14.97 -15.90
N SER A 33 -17.08 15.38 -17.17
CA SER A 33 -17.52 14.47 -18.24
C SER A 33 -16.58 13.29 -18.43
N ARG A 34 -17.10 12.15 -18.92
CA ARG A 34 -16.31 10.96 -19.27
C ARG A 34 -15.09 11.29 -20.14
N ALA A 35 -15.27 12.17 -21.13
CA ALA A 35 -14.19 12.62 -22.01
C ALA A 35 -13.07 13.34 -21.23
N SER A 36 -13.42 14.12 -20.20
CA SER A 36 -12.45 14.76 -19.31
C SER A 36 -11.72 13.71 -18.47
N VAL A 37 -12.45 12.73 -17.93
CA VAL A 37 -11.85 11.63 -17.16
C VAL A 37 -10.79 10.91 -17.99
N TYR A 38 -11.06 10.54 -19.24
CA TYR A 38 -10.06 9.92 -20.12
C TYR A 38 -8.82 10.79 -20.38
N ARG A 39 -8.95 12.12 -20.39
CA ARG A 39 -7.79 13.02 -20.51
C ARG A 39 -6.95 13.08 -19.23
N TYR A 40 -7.59 12.84 -18.09
CA TYR A 40 -6.94 12.82 -16.78
C TYR A 40 -6.31 11.47 -16.46
N THR A 41 -6.85 10.38 -17.00
CA THR A 41 -6.33 9.03 -16.76
C THR A 41 -4.92 8.85 -17.30
N ASN A 42 -4.06 8.23 -16.50
CA ASN A 42 -2.72 7.81 -16.89
C ASN A 42 -2.83 6.56 -17.77
N THR A 43 -2.88 6.75 -19.08
CA THR A 43 -3.01 5.68 -20.08
C THR A 43 -2.10 5.98 -21.26
N ASP A 44 -1.53 4.94 -21.87
CA ASP A 44 -0.70 5.04 -23.08
C ASP A 44 -1.12 3.91 -24.05
N PRO A 45 -1.43 4.21 -25.33
CA PRO A 45 -1.77 3.17 -26.32
C PRO A 45 -0.67 2.12 -26.54
N ARG A 46 0.59 2.44 -26.24
CA ARG A 46 1.75 1.54 -26.43
C ARG A 46 2.18 0.84 -25.15
N ASN A 47 1.73 1.32 -23.99
CA ASN A 47 2.07 0.77 -22.70
C ASN A 47 0.80 0.59 -21.87
N LEU A 48 0.44 -0.68 -21.64
CA LEU A 48 -0.78 -1.07 -20.93
C LEU A 48 -0.86 -0.45 -19.51
N ASN A 49 0.28 -0.43 -18.82
CA ASN A 49 0.43 0.05 -17.44
C ASN A 49 1.59 1.04 -17.35
N PRO A 50 1.37 2.32 -17.72
CA PRO A 50 2.40 3.34 -17.57
C PRO A 50 2.81 3.52 -16.10
N PRO A 51 4.05 3.94 -15.82
CA PRO A 51 4.50 4.18 -14.45
C PRO A 51 3.65 5.28 -13.79
N PHE A 52 3.60 5.22 -12.46
CA PHE A 52 2.84 6.16 -11.64
C PHE A 52 3.13 7.63 -11.98
N ASN A 53 2.08 8.42 -12.12
CA ASN A 53 2.18 9.86 -12.37
C ASN A 53 1.28 10.64 -11.41
N ALA A 54 1.90 11.44 -10.54
CA ALA A 54 1.19 12.22 -9.51
C ALA A 54 0.25 13.30 -10.08
N ARG A 55 0.44 13.73 -11.33
CA ARG A 55 -0.39 14.75 -12.00
C ARG A 55 -1.54 14.15 -12.81
N LYS A 56 -1.67 12.82 -12.82
CA LYS A 56 -2.69 12.08 -13.57
C LYS A 56 -3.48 11.18 -12.62
N LEU A 57 -4.64 10.73 -13.07
CA LEU A 57 -5.45 9.74 -12.37
C LEU A 57 -4.93 8.35 -12.78
N ASN A 58 -4.31 7.61 -11.86
CA ASN A 58 -3.72 6.32 -12.20
C ASN A 58 -4.80 5.22 -12.11
N PRO A 59 -5.06 4.46 -13.19
CA PRO A 59 -5.94 3.29 -13.11
C PRO A 59 -5.25 2.14 -12.38
N GLU A 60 -6.05 1.17 -11.97
CA GLU A 60 -5.55 -0.09 -11.43
C GLU A 60 -4.80 -0.91 -12.48
N TYR A 61 -3.90 -1.79 -12.04
CA TYR A 61 -3.12 -2.64 -12.92
C TYR A 61 -4.03 -3.52 -13.78
N ARG A 62 -3.79 -3.52 -15.10
CA ARG A 62 -4.53 -4.34 -16.05
C ARG A 62 -3.64 -5.40 -16.69
N SER A 63 -4.22 -6.56 -16.99
CA SER A 63 -3.54 -7.64 -17.70
C SER A 63 -3.80 -7.61 -19.21
N ASP A 64 -4.93 -7.02 -19.64
CA ASP A 64 -5.31 -6.89 -21.06
C ASP A 64 -5.80 -5.46 -21.36
N GLN A 65 -5.58 -4.99 -22.59
CA GLN A 65 -6.09 -3.71 -23.09
C GLN A 65 -7.62 -3.67 -23.13
N LYS A 66 -8.28 -4.83 -23.28
CA LYS A 66 -9.74 -4.98 -23.32
C LYS A 66 -10.41 -4.84 -21.95
N GLU A 67 -9.65 -4.98 -20.87
CA GLU A 67 -10.18 -4.82 -19.52
C GLU A 67 -10.61 -3.38 -19.28
N ALA A 68 -11.74 -3.22 -18.61
CA ALA A 68 -12.26 -1.91 -18.24
C ALA A 68 -11.28 -1.18 -17.31
N LEU A 69 -11.23 0.15 -17.41
CA LEU A 69 -10.47 0.97 -16.47
C LEU A 69 -11.19 0.99 -15.12
N LEU A 70 -10.49 0.51 -14.10
CA LEU A 70 -10.89 0.54 -12.70
C LEU A 70 -9.97 1.45 -11.92
N PHE A 71 -10.48 2.02 -10.83
CA PHE A 71 -9.75 2.98 -9.99
C PHE A 71 -9.95 2.69 -8.52
N HIS A 72 -8.92 2.93 -7.73
CA HIS A 72 -9.06 2.96 -6.28
C HIS A 72 -9.77 4.24 -5.81
N PRO A 73 -10.71 4.16 -4.86
CA PRO A 73 -11.33 5.35 -4.27
C PRO A 73 -10.32 6.36 -3.71
N ASN A 74 -9.25 5.87 -3.09
CA ASN A 74 -8.17 6.68 -2.53
C ASN A 74 -7.44 7.50 -3.61
N GLU A 75 -7.20 6.91 -4.77
CA GLU A 75 -6.54 7.55 -5.91
C GLU A 75 -7.40 8.66 -6.50
N VAL A 76 -8.70 8.43 -6.59
CA VAL A 76 -9.69 9.39 -7.09
C VAL A 76 -9.80 10.57 -6.12
N ALA A 77 -9.83 10.30 -4.81
CA ALA A 77 -9.82 11.33 -3.77
C ALA A 77 -8.52 12.15 -3.78
N ARG A 78 -7.36 11.50 -3.97
CA ARG A 78 -6.08 12.21 -4.16
C ARG A 78 -6.13 13.11 -5.38
N PHE A 79 -6.54 12.59 -6.53
CA PHE A 79 -6.57 13.35 -7.78
C PHE A 79 -7.51 14.56 -7.70
N ALA A 80 -8.69 14.41 -7.09
CA ALA A 80 -9.64 15.49 -6.88
C ALA A 80 -9.05 16.63 -6.04
N ARG A 81 -8.38 16.30 -4.93
CA ARG A 81 -7.77 17.26 -4.01
C ARG A 81 -6.53 17.91 -4.59
N ASP A 82 -5.57 17.10 -5.04
CA ASP A 82 -4.21 17.54 -5.31
C ASP A 82 -4.06 18.11 -6.72
N VAL A 83 -4.78 17.55 -7.70
CA VAL A 83 -4.64 17.93 -9.12
C VAL A 83 -5.77 18.85 -9.57
N LEU A 84 -7.02 18.45 -9.39
CA LEU A 84 -8.16 19.26 -9.86
C LEU A 84 -8.48 20.44 -8.93
N ARG A 85 -7.95 20.43 -7.69
CA ARG A 85 -8.19 21.46 -6.67
C ARG A 85 -9.67 21.78 -6.50
N ILE A 86 -10.53 20.76 -6.58
CA ILE A 86 -11.98 20.93 -6.39
C ILE A 86 -12.20 21.28 -4.91
N LYS A 87 -12.33 22.59 -4.65
CA LYS A 87 -12.49 23.22 -3.34
C LYS A 87 -13.95 23.59 -3.11
N GLU A 88 -14.72 22.64 -2.61
CA GLU A 88 -15.73 22.83 -1.57
C GLU A 88 -16.11 21.45 -1.04
N VAL A 89 -15.17 20.86 -0.29
CA VAL A 89 -15.50 19.81 0.67
C VAL A 89 -14.74 20.22 1.92
N THR A 90 -15.45 20.70 2.92
CA THR A 90 -14.98 20.68 4.32
C THR A 90 -14.82 19.21 4.70
N VAL A 91 -13.78 18.57 4.17
CA VAL A 91 -13.29 17.33 4.75
C VAL A 91 -12.60 17.79 6.00
N GLU A 92 -13.30 17.76 7.12
CA GLU A 92 -12.62 17.63 8.39
C GLU A 92 -11.69 16.43 8.23
N VAL A 93 -10.41 16.75 8.08
CA VAL A 93 -9.37 15.74 8.12
C VAL A 93 -9.38 15.27 9.56
N LEU A 94 -10.23 14.29 9.85
CA LEU A 94 -9.93 13.32 10.87
C LEU A 94 -8.66 12.66 10.37
N ASN A 95 -7.52 13.27 10.71
CA ASN A 95 -6.28 12.54 10.89
C ASN A 95 -6.67 11.46 11.89
N SER A 96 -7.09 10.29 11.41
CA SER A 96 -7.34 9.15 12.29
C SER A 96 -6.03 8.97 13.04
N PRO A 97 -5.98 9.27 14.35
CA PRO A 97 -4.73 9.21 15.09
C PRO A 97 -4.26 7.76 14.98
N TYR A 98 -3.10 7.54 14.36
CA TYR A 98 -2.50 6.22 14.16
C TYR A 98 -3.50 5.15 13.69
N SER A 99 -3.79 5.14 12.38
CA SER A 99 -4.55 4.04 11.76
C SER A 99 -3.91 2.69 12.11
N ALA A 100 -4.72 1.65 12.36
CA ALA A 100 -4.25 0.29 12.61
C ALA A 100 -3.22 -0.17 11.55
N THR A 101 -3.35 0.31 10.31
CA THR A 101 -2.37 0.10 9.23
C THR A 101 -1.01 0.72 9.54
N GLN A 102 -0.94 1.94 10.09
CA GLN A 102 0.34 2.56 10.48
C GLN A 102 1.00 1.85 11.65
N GLN A 103 0.21 1.36 12.61
CA GLN A 103 0.73 0.52 13.71
C GLN A 103 1.33 -0.77 13.15
N LEU A 104 0.57 -1.49 12.31
CA LEU A 104 1.02 -2.72 11.67
C LEU A 104 2.29 -2.50 10.83
N LEU A 105 2.34 -1.44 10.02
CA LEU A 105 3.54 -1.10 9.24
C LEU A 105 4.75 -0.78 10.13
N SER A 106 4.53 -0.15 11.28
CA SER A 106 5.60 0.13 12.25
C SER A 106 6.11 -1.17 12.89
N THR A 107 5.22 -2.07 13.28
CA THR A 107 5.56 -3.40 13.80
C THR A 107 6.32 -4.23 12.77
N ILE A 108 5.87 -4.25 11.51
CA ILE A 108 6.58 -4.93 10.42
C ILE A 108 7.98 -4.36 10.25
N LEU A 109 8.13 -3.03 10.30
CA LEU A 109 9.42 -2.38 10.13
C LEU A 109 10.39 -2.70 11.28
N GLU A 110 9.89 -2.80 12.51
CA GLU A 110 10.64 -3.22 13.69
C GLU A 110 11.14 -4.66 13.58
N GLU A 111 10.25 -5.61 13.27
CA GLU A 111 10.61 -7.02 13.02
C GLU A 111 11.67 -7.16 11.91
N LEU A 112 11.53 -6.41 10.81
CA LEU A 112 12.52 -6.43 9.72
C LEU A 112 13.89 -5.88 10.15
N ARG A 113 13.93 -4.91 11.08
CA ARG A 113 15.19 -4.41 11.66
C ARG A 113 15.82 -5.45 12.57
N ASP A 114 15.03 -6.12 13.40
CA ASP A 114 15.51 -7.15 14.31
C ASP A 114 16.07 -8.36 13.55
N ILE A 115 15.36 -8.83 12.53
CA ILE A 115 15.85 -9.89 11.62
C ILE A 115 17.18 -9.47 10.99
N ARG A 116 17.32 -8.20 10.57
CA ARG A 116 18.56 -7.69 9.98
C ARG A 116 19.72 -7.69 10.98
N VAL A 117 19.47 -7.35 12.25
CA VAL A 117 20.49 -7.39 13.31
C VAL A 117 20.93 -8.84 13.57
N LEU A 118 19.99 -9.77 13.74
CA LEU A 118 20.28 -11.20 13.94
C LEU A 118 21.09 -11.80 12.77
N LEU A 119 20.76 -11.41 11.54
CA LEU A 119 21.52 -11.83 10.35
C LEU A 119 22.94 -11.23 10.32
N ALA A 120 23.11 -9.98 10.77
CA ALA A 120 24.42 -9.36 10.87
C ALA A 120 25.31 -10.02 11.94
N GLU A 121 24.74 -10.35 13.11
CA GLU A 121 25.42 -11.01 14.22
C GLU A 121 25.76 -12.48 13.92
N SER A 122 24.86 -13.21 13.26
CA SER A 122 25.15 -14.58 12.81
C SER A 122 26.24 -14.61 11.73
N SER A 123 26.27 -13.60 10.85
CA SER A 123 27.31 -13.47 9.83
C SER A 123 28.69 -13.17 10.43
N SER A 124 28.77 -12.36 11.50
CA SER A 124 30.05 -12.07 12.18
C SER A 124 30.59 -13.26 12.96
N ASN A 125 29.75 -13.99 13.70
CA ASN A 125 30.17 -15.15 14.49
C ASN A 125 30.66 -16.35 13.65
N SER A 126 30.16 -16.50 12.41
CA SER A 126 30.59 -17.58 11.52
C SER A 126 32.06 -17.48 11.07
N THR A 127 32.62 -16.26 11.03
CA THR A 127 34.00 -16.03 10.56
C THR A 127 35.04 -16.24 11.67
N THR A 128 34.68 -15.94 12.92
CA THR A 128 35.58 -16.07 14.08
C THR A 128 35.77 -17.53 14.50
N ASP A 129 34.72 -18.36 14.37
CA ASP A 129 34.79 -19.80 14.70
C ASP A 129 35.65 -20.60 13.70
N LEU A 130 35.61 -20.26 12.41
CA LEU A 130 36.40 -20.96 11.38
C LEU A 130 37.90 -20.63 11.47
N ASN A 131 38.29 -19.42 11.87
CA ASN A 131 39.70 -19.07 12.07
C ASN A 131 40.27 -19.73 13.33
N SER A 132 39.51 -19.73 14.43
CA SER A 132 39.93 -20.37 15.69
C SER A 132 40.17 -21.88 15.56
N ARG A 133 39.36 -22.57 14.72
CA ARG A 133 39.57 -24.00 14.40
C ARG A 133 40.75 -24.27 13.48
N ARG A 134 41.16 -23.31 12.64
CA ARG A 134 42.33 -23.47 11.75
C ARG A 134 43.64 -23.36 12.52
N ASP A 135 43.72 -22.46 13.50
CA ASP A 135 44.95 -22.26 14.29
C ASP A 135 45.21 -23.43 15.24
N LEU A 136 44.17 -24.06 15.79
CA LEU A 136 44.30 -25.28 16.61
C LEU A 136 44.86 -26.48 15.82
N LYS A 137 44.63 -26.52 14.49
CA LYS A 137 45.07 -27.62 13.63
C LYS A 137 46.48 -27.41 13.06
N ARG A 138 47.06 -26.21 13.20
CA ARG A 138 48.39 -25.87 12.69
C ARG A 138 49.50 -26.08 13.73
N ASN A 139 49.17 -26.07 15.03
CA ASN A 139 50.12 -26.27 16.14
C ASN A 139 50.27 -27.74 16.60
N VAL A 140 49.77 -28.71 15.82
CA VAL A 140 49.84 -30.15 16.14
C VAL A 140 50.49 -30.92 14.98
N ALA A 141 51.62 -30.42 14.48
CA ALA A 141 52.49 -31.10 13.53
C ALA A 141 53.96 -30.82 13.86
#